data_AF-A0AAF3F3I2-F1
#
_entry.id   AF-A0AAF3F3I2-F1
#
_cell.length_a   1.000
_cell.length_b   1.000
_cell.length_c   1.000
_cell.angle_alpha   90.00
_cell.angle_beta   90.00
_cell.angle_gamma   90.00
#
_symmetry.space_group_name_H-M   'P 1'
#
loop_
_entity.id
_entity.type
_entity.pdbx_description
1 polymer ?
#
loop_
_entity_poly.entity_id
_entity_poly.type
_entity_poly.pdbx_seq_one_letter_code
_entity_poly.pdbx_strand_id
1 'polypeptide(L)'
;MSTKERLSLRSAARNVIEGPRRLTSKPTRDEESGPSTSTFNDAPCFETFASHLSESQALVKFEEDVRVGDLLLVKVKRFDAAGAYVRPLCALNRVKRDLEWLDMQLLAPLSPMQRRFHVGEKLIVDVVSVNPIRITIFDAPTAECIPPPYFSASREVEGTSFWKWVSRLSRVENPYLEELLQMPIRSSHTFLELEGIEEDQVETATILRKRQNRTMALEMVAKGVQALKDGFGLTGAVPLFNKALDCHAECVEAFVARGAAYANAEKLEEAVEDLEKALNLNKNAKNASTYLYEILLKLANRLKVEGLQDEAVAKLTRCIDLNSEDKRAHSMLESLGVKTWSNRDDRDSSVEIVIGENTHASNGKNKRTLSRDEEPDLQKRRKNELMKEEEKRANREKLLEFERLIAAMKGQ
;
A
#
# COMPACT_ATOMS: atom_id res chain seq x y z
N MET A 1 4.87 45.73 -40.81
CA MET A 1 4.18 44.52 -40.32
C MET A 1 2.80 44.90 -39.83
N SER A 2 1.79 44.16 -40.29
CA SER A 2 0.37 44.54 -40.28
C SER A 2 -0.25 44.42 -38.89
N THR A 3 -1.24 45.26 -38.62
CA THR A 3 -2.03 45.39 -37.39
C THR A 3 -2.80 44.13 -36.97
N LYS A 4 -2.72 43.03 -37.72
CA LYS A 4 -3.32 41.73 -37.39
C LYS A 4 -2.47 40.85 -36.46
N GLU A 5 -1.18 41.10 -36.30
CA GLU A 5 -0.32 40.30 -35.39
C GLU A 5 -0.31 40.82 -33.94
N ARG A 6 -0.79 42.04 -33.68
CA ARG A 6 -0.90 42.59 -32.30
C ARG A 6 -2.18 42.16 -31.56
N LEU A 7 -3.11 41.50 -32.24
CA LEU A 7 -4.40 41.08 -31.67
C LEU A 7 -4.43 39.61 -31.22
N SER A 8 -3.48 38.76 -31.63
CA SER A 8 -3.43 37.35 -31.19
C SER A 8 -2.69 37.15 -29.84
N LEU A 9 -1.90 38.13 -29.40
CA LEU A 9 -1.26 38.11 -28.08
C LEU A 9 -2.18 38.61 -26.94
N ARG A 10 -3.28 39.30 -27.27
CA ARG A 10 -4.27 39.79 -26.27
C ARG A 10 -5.44 38.83 -26.04
N SER A 11 -5.65 37.83 -26.90
CA SER A 11 -6.69 36.80 -26.71
C SER A 11 -6.18 35.54 -25.98
N ALA A 12 -4.87 35.35 -25.83
CA ALA A 12 -4.29 34.24 -25.07
C ALA A 12 -4.11 34.55 -23.57
N ALA A 13 -4.25 35.81 -23.14
CA ALA A 13 -4.11 36.23 -21.75
C ALA A 13 -5.43 36.21 -20.94
N ARG A 14 -6.51 35.62 -21.49
CA ARG A 14 -7.85 35.61 -20.87
C ARG A 14 -8.28 34.27 -20.26
N ASN A 15 -7.44 33.24 -20.31
CA ASN A 15 -7.70 31.94 -19.70
C ASN A 15 -6.65 31.59 -18.64
N VAL A 16 -6.38 32.52 -17.72
CA VAL A 16 -5.61 32.24 -16.51
C VAL A 16 -6.54 32.46 -15.31
N ILE A 17 -7.14 31.35 -14.88
CA ILE A 17 -7.47 31.00 -13.49
C ILE A 17 -8.20 32.10 -12.71
N GLU A 18 -9.52 32.15 -12.85
CA GLU A 18 -10.39 32.67 -11.79
C GLU A 18 -10.12 31.86 -10.52
N GLY A 19 -9.47 32.49 -9.53
CA GLY A 19 -9.27 31.91 -8.21
C GLY A 19 -10.63 31.60 -7.54
N PRO A 20 -10.68 30.61 -6.63
CA PRO A 20 -11.95 30.16 -6.07
C PRO A 20 -12.64 31.29 -5.31
N ARG A 21 -13.93 31.46 -5.61
CA ARG A 21 -14.87 32.41 -5.00
C ARG A 21 -14.82 32.32 -3.47
N ARG A 22 -14.84 33.48 -2.81
CA ARG A 22 -15.04 33.62 -1.36
C ARG A 22 -16.29 32.84 -0.92
N LEU A 23 -16.09 31.73 -0.23
CA LEU A 23 -17.12 31.11 0.60
C LEU A 23 -17.18 31.90 1.91
N THR A 24 -18.20 32.74 2.04
CA THR A 24 -18.62 33.30 3.32
C THR A 24 -19.44 32.24 4.05
N SER A 25 -18.86 31.53 5.00
CA SER A 25 -19.59 30.75 5.98
C SER A 25 -19.14 31.13 7.38
N LYS A 26 -20.09 31.64 8.19
CA LYS A 26 -19.93 31.89 9.62
C LYS A 26 -19.49 30.60 10.33
N PRO A 27 -18.67 30.65 11.40
CA PRO A 27 -18.35 29.46 12.16
C PRO A 27 -19.55 29.11 13.04
N THR A 28 -20.20 27.99 12.75
CA THR A 28 -21.05 27.29 13.72
C THR A 28 -20.16 26.56 14.71
N ARG A 29 -20.45 26.75 16.00
CA ARG A 29 -19.93 25.96 17.10
C ARG A 29 -20.33 24.49 16.91
N ASP A 30 -19.43 23.61 17.33
CA ASP A 30 -19.59 22.21 17.72
C ASP A 30 -18.70 21.27 16.89
N GLU A 31 -17.75 20.63 17.59
CA GLU A 31 -16.94 19.43 17.30
C GLU A 31 -15.66 19.57 18.14
N GLU A 32 -15.71 19.21 19.42
CA GLU A 32 -15.40 17.87 19.97
C GLU A 32 -13.96 17.38 19.67
N SER A 33 -13.35 16.93 20.75
CA SER A 33 -11.96 16.52 20.92
C SER A 33 -11.50 15.40 19.98
N GLY A 34 -10.60 15.76 19.06
CA GLY A 34 -9.67 14.88 18.34
C GLY A 34 -8.30 15.58 18.22
N PRO A 35 -7.20 14.88 17.86
CA PRO A 35 -5.90 15.53 17.73
C PRO A 35 -6.07 16.62 16.66
N SER A 36 -5.83 17.87 17.06
CA SER A 36 -6.06 19.03 16.23
C SER A 36 -5.52 18.79 14.83
N THR A 37 -6.38 18.99 13.83
CA THR A 37 -5.98 19.06 12.43
C THR A 37 -5.06 20.26 12.26
N SER A 38 -3.77 20.04 12.58
CA SER A 38 -2.69 20.95 12.30
C SER A 38 -2.70 21.20 10.81
N THR A 39 -3.09 22.42 10.46
CA THR A 39 -2.98 22.91 9.08
C THR A 39 -1.48 22.92 8.75
N PHE A 40 -1.08 22.89 7.47
CA PHE A 40 0.31 23.04 7.00
C PHE A 40 1.09 24.24 7.62
N ASN A 41 0.40 25.09 8.39
CA ASN A 41 0.94 26.25 9.07
C ASN A 41 1.80 25.97 10.30
N ASP A 42 1.74 24.77 10.89
CA ASP A 42 2.42 24.47 12.16
C ASP A 42 3.87 23.97 12.01
N ALA A 43 4.32 23.74 10.78
CA ALA A 43 5.70 23.31 10.53
C ALA A 43 6.71 24.38 11.00
N PRO A 44 7.75 24.01 11.77
CA PRO A 44 8.77 24.93 12.26
C PRO A 44 9.57 25.57 11.12
N CYS A 45 10.25 26.68 11.42
CA CYS A 45 11.12 27.35 10.46
C CYS A 45 12.26 26.41 10.04
N PHE A 46 12.58 26.34 8.74
CA PHE A 46 13.63 25.42 8.24
C PHE A 46 15.00 25.65 8.89
N GLU A 47 15.29 26.90 9.28
CA GLU A 47 16.53 27.32 9.93
C GLU A 47 16.77 26.60 11.26
N THR A 48 15.73 26.10 11.95
CA THR A 48 15.86 25.36 13.21
C THR A 48 16.60 24.03 13.06
N PHE A 49 16.65 23.49 11.84
CA PHE A 49 17.32 22.22 11.55
C PHE A 49 18.77 22.39 11.07
N ALA A 50 19.25 23.64 10.92
CA ALA A 50 20.60 23.90 10.48
C ALA A 50 21.61 23.59 11.61
N SER A 51 22.60 22.75 11.33
CA SER A 51 23.66 22.40 12.29
C SER A 51 24.70 23.51 12.45
N HIS A 52 24.95 24.28 11.39
CA HIS A 52 25.91 25.38 11.35
C HIS A 52 25.28 26.55 10.59
N LEU A 53 24.66 27.48 11.32
CA LEU A 53 24.17 28.74 10.76
C LEU A 53 24.76 29.90 11.57
N SER A 54 25.59 30.74 10.94
CA SER A 54 26.11 31.93 11.59
C SER A 54 25.09 33.07 11.54
N GLU A 55 25.08 33.92 12.56
CA GLU A 55 24.22 35.10 12.63
C GLU A 55 24.40 36.01 11.40
N SER A 56 25.65 36.23 10.99
CA SER A 56 25.99 37.04 9.81
C SER A 56 25.40 36.49 8.51
N GLN A 57 25.41 35.16 8.32
CA GLN A 57 24.85 34.54 7.11
C GLN A 57 23.33 34.62 7.10
N ALA A 58 22.69 34.45 8.26
CA ALA A 58 21.24 34.55 8.37
C ALA A 58 20.73 35.99 8.18
N LEU A 59 21.50 37.00 8.62
CA LEU A 59 21.22 38.41 8.35
C LEU A 59 21.24 38.70 6.84
N VAL A 60 22.31 38.31 6.13
CA VAL A 60 22.40 38.51 4.67
C VAL A 60 21.24 37.83 3.96
N LYS A 61 20.94 36.59 4.33
CA LYS A 61 19.83 35.84 3.74
C LYS A 61 18.47 36.45 4.07
N PHE A 62 18.32 37.15 5.20
CA PHE A 62 17.10 37.87 5.54
C PHE A 62 16.95 39.11 4.66
N GLU A 63 18.01 39.88 4.49
CA GLU A 63 18.01 41.05 3.61
C GLU A 63 17.69 40.68 2.14
N GLU A 64 18.20 39.53 1.66
CA GLU A 64 17.88 39.00 0.33
C GLU A 64 16.41 38.57 0.19
N ASP A 65 15.86 37.96 1.24
CA ASP A 65 14.52 37.37 1.18
C ASP A 65 13.42 38.40 1.40
N VAL A 66 13.65 39.46 2.17
CA VAL A 66 12.64 40.46 2.53
C VAL A 66 12.20 41.26 1.30
N ARG A 67 10.89 41.51 1.18
CA ARG A 67 10.31 42.37 0.13
C ARG A 67 9.39 43.41 0.74
N VAL A 68 9.17 44.47 -0.03
CA VAL A 68 8.19 45.50 0.28
C VAL A 68 6.80 44.86 0.42
N GLY A 69 6.09 45.20 1.49
CA GLY A 69 4.77 44.66 1.85
C GLY A 69 4.81 43.42 2.76
N ASP A 70 6.00 42.91 3.12
CA ASP A 70 6.09 41.85 4.12
C ASP A 70 5.73 42.38 5.51
N LEU A 71 5.03 41.55 6.30
CA LEU A 71 4.64 41.86 7.67
C LEU A 71 5.57 41.17 8.66
N LEU A 72 6.09 41.93 9.62
CA LEU A 72 6.94 41.46 10.70
C LEU A 72 6.24 41.65 12.04
N LEU A 73 6.34 40.65 12.91
CA LEU A 73 6.01 40.78 14.31
C LEU A 73 7.25 41.29 15.04
N VAL A 74 7.13 42.42 15.74
CA VAL A 74 8.25 43.07 16.42
C VAL A 74 7.92 43.34 17.88
N LYS A 75 8.95 43.45 18.73
CA LYS A 75 8.85 43.84 20.13
C LYS A 75 9.50 45.20 20.35
N VAL A 76 8.80 46.11 21.00
CA VAL A 76 9.34 47.45 21.32
C VAL A 76 10.42 47.35 22.40
N LYS A 77 11.63 47.82 22.11
CA LYS A 77 12.74 47.87 23.09
C LYS A 77 12.86 49.24 23.77
N ARG A 78 12.79 50.32 23.01
CA ARG A 78 12.94 51.70 23.52
C ARG A 78 12.29 52.72 22.58
N PHE A 79 12.00 53.90 23.10
CA PHE A 79 11.51 55.04 22.33
C PHE A 79 12.55 56.16 22.30
N ASP A 80 12.62 56.86 21.18
CA ASP A 80 13.44 58.05 20.99
C ASP A 80 12.65 59.13 20.22
N ALA A 81 13.22 60.33 20.09
CA ALA A 81 12.61 61.45 19.39
C ALA A 81 12.30 61.13 17.90
N ALA A 82 13.06 60.22 17.30
CA ALA A 82 12.89 59.79 15.90
C ALA A 82 11.84 58.68 15.70
N GLY A 83 11.47 57.93 16.75
CA GLY A 83 10.57 56.79 16.61
C GLY A 83 10.76 55.71 17.68
N ALA A 84 10.16 54.53 17.46
CA ALA A 84 10.34 53.35 18.30
C ALA A 84 11.46 52.45 17.73
N TYR A 85 12.41 52.06 18.58
CA TYR A 85 13.34 50.99 18.25
C TYR A 85 12.70 49.65 18.58
N VAL A 86 12.55 48.83 17.55
CA VAL A 86 11.87 47.54 17.64
C VAL A 86 12.84 46.40 17.28
N ARG A 87 12.73 45.29 18.01
CA ARG A 87 13.42 44.03 17.68
C ARG A 87 12.42 43.13 16.94
N PRO A 88 12.71 42.69 15.72
CA PRO A 88 11.86 41.72 15.04
C PRO A 88 11.93 40.36 15.73
N LEU A 89 10.77 39.71 15.84
CA LEU A 89 10.61 38.37 16.40
C LEU A 89 10.43 37.35 15.29
N CYS A 90 9.50 37.58 14.36
CA CYS A 90 9.24 36.65 13.25
C CYS A 90 8.52 37.33 12.08
N ALA A 91 8.51 36.66 10.93
CA ALA A 91 7.85 37.12 9.71
C ALA A 91 6.48 36.44 9.49
N LEU A 92 5.41 37.20 9.28
CA LEU A 92 4.04 36.67 9.35
C LEU A 92 3.51 36.06 8.04
N ASN A 93 3.98 36.57 6.89
CA ASN A 93 3.35 36.26 5.59
C ASN A 93 4.19 35.31 4.72
N ARG A 94 4.99 35.87 3.79
CA ARG A 94 5.62 35.09 2.69
C ARG A 94 6.65 34.09 3.19
N VAL A 95 7.43 34.48 4.19
CA VAL A 95 8.61 33.74 4.64
C VAL A 95 8.43 33.42 6.11
N LYS A 96 8.44 32.13 6.48
CA LYS A 96 8.45 31.71 7.88
C LYS A 96 9.88 31.72 8.38
N ARG A 97 10.20 32.66 9.26
CA ARG A 97 11.53 32.78 9.87
C ARG A 97 11.42 33.23 11.31
N ASP A 98 12.32 32.70 12.12
CA ASP A 98 12.60 33.20 13.46
C ASP A 98 13.70 34.26 13.35
N LEU A 99 13.40 35.47 13.80
CA LEU A 99 14.30 36.63 13.77
C LEU A 99 14.74 37.01 15.19
N GLU A 100 14.21 36.36 16.24
CA GLU A 100 14.49 36.74 17.61
C GLU A 100 15.96 36.51 17.97
N TRP A 101 16.57 35.45 17.43
CA TRP A 101 17.98 35.11 17.66
C TRP A 101 18.96 36.03 16.90
N LEU A 102 18.51 36.77 15.89
CA LEU A 102 19.31 37.78 15.19
C LEU A 102 19.36 39.06 16.02
N ASP A 103 20.54 39.60 16.31
CA ASP A 103 20.65 40.87 17.03
C ASP A 103 20.49 42.08 16.10
N MET A 104 19.30 42.18 15.50
CA MET A 104 18.91 43.31 14.66
C MET A 104 17.92 44.24 15.36
N GLN A 105 18.06 45.54 15.07
CA GLN A 105 17.18 46.59 15.57
C GLN A 105 16.73 47.46 14.42
N LEU A 106 15.42 47.66 14.30
CA LEU A 106 14.81 48.49 13.27
C LEU A 106 14.18 49.73 13.91
N LEU A 107 14.18 50.84 13.17
CA LEU A 107 13.52 52.08 13.58
C LEU A 107 12.15 52.17 12.91
N ALA A 108 11.09 52.11 13.70
CA ALA A 108 9.73 52.38 13.27
C ALA A 108 9.39 53.86 13.53
N PRO A 109 9.20 54.69 12.50
CA PRO A 109 8.77 56.06 12.67
C PRO A 109 7.33 56.05 13.23
N LEU A 110 7.16 56.66 14.40
CA LEU A 110 5.84 56.88 14.97
C LEU A 110 5.22 58.10 14.30
N SER A 111 4.17 57.89 13.52
CA SER A 111 3.34 59.02 13.10
C SER A 111 2.80 59.73 14.35
N PRO A 112 2.64 61.07 14.33
CA PRO A 112 2.27 61.85 15.52
C PRO A 112 0.94 61.44 16.19
N MET A 113 0.09 60.63 15.53
CA MET A 113 -1.16 60.09 16.07
C MET A 113 -1.00 58.79 16.89
N GLN A 114 0.13 58.07 16.83
CA GLN A 114 0.27 56.68 17.30
C GLN A 114 1.03 56.50 18.64
N ARG A 115 1.17 57.56 19.47
CA ARG A 115 1.91 57.51 20.76
C ARG A 115 1.21 56.74 21.91
N ARG A 116 0.69 55.52 21.67
CA ARG A 116 -0.01 54.71 22.69
C ARG A 116 0.68 53.37 23.05
N PHE A 117 1.89 53.13 22.59
CA PHE A 117 2.59 51.86 22.79
C PHE A 117 3.51 51.89 24.00
N HIS A 118 3.66 50.75 24.67
CA HIS A 118 4.55 50.58 25.83
C HIS A 118 5.81 49.81 25.46
N VAL A 119 6.89 50.01 26.24
CA VAL A 119 8.11 49.20 26.11
C VAL A 119 7.77 47.74 26.43
N GLY A 120 8.16 46.83 25.57
CA GLY A 120 7.88 45.39 25.68
C GLY A 120 6.62 44.92 24.95
N GLU A 121 5.79 45.84 24.44
CA GLU A 121 4.61 45.51 23.64
C GLU A 121 5.00 44.93 22.28
N LYS A 122 4.17 44.02 21.75
CA LYS A 122 4.36 43.39 20.43
C LYS A 122 3.51 44.11 19.40
N LEU A 123 4.11 44.46 18.26
CA LEU A 123 3.49 45.21 17.18
C LEU A 123 3.64 44.46 15.86
N ILE A 124 2.69 44.69 14.96
CA ILE A 124 2.81 44.26 13.56
C ILE A 124 3.26 45.46 12.74
N VAL A 125 4.25 45.21 11.91
CA VAL A 125 4.98 46.23 11.18
C VAL A 125 5.07 45.80 9.72
N ASP A 126 4.87 46.74 8.80
CA ASP A 126 5.01 46.52 7.36
C ASP A 126 6.35 47.02 6.83
N VAL A 127 6.99 46.24 5.96
CA VAL A 127 8.24 46.63 5.30
C VAL A 127 7.94 47.52 4.10
N VAL A 128 8.43 48.76 4.14
CA VAL A 128 8.21 49.77 3.08
C VAL A 128 9.38 49.83 2.10
N SER A 129 10.61 49.61 2.58
CA SER A 129 11.80 49.52 1.74
C SER A 129 12.75 48.46 2.27
N VAL A 130 13.57 47.88 1.40
CA VAL A 130 14.48 46.76 1.76
C VAL A 130 15.95 47.19 1.81
N ASN A 131 16.35 48.28 1.15
CA ASN A 131 17.73 48.78 1.16
C ASN A 131 17.80 50.32 1.26
N PRO A 132 17.94 50.91 2.47
CA PRO A 132 17.92 50.25 3.79
C PRO A 132 16.51 49.76 4.16
N ILE A 133 16.44 48.78 5.07
CA ILE A 133 15.16 48.28 5.58
C ILE A 133 14.44 49.41 6.33
N ARG A 134 13.32 49.89 5.78
CA ARG A 134 12.42 50.82 6.45
C ARG A 134 11.09 50.16 6.68
N ILE A 135 10.53 50.46 7.83
CA ILE A 135 9.34 49.83 8.33
C ILE A 135 8.33 50.87 8.79
N THR A 136 7.03 50.56 8.70
CA THR A 136 5.94 51.38 9.26
C THR A 136 5.03 50.54 10.16
N ILE A 137 4.25 51.18 11.02
CA ILE A 137 3.37 50.47 11.95
C ILE A 137 2.06 50.17 11.21
N PHE A 138 1.64 48.90 11.24
CA PHE A 138 0.40 48.47 10.62
C PHE A 138 -0.79 48.85 11.51
N ASP A 139 -1.71 49.68 10.99
CA ASP A 139 -2.68 50.50 11.76
C ASP A 139 -3.93 49.74 12.29
N ALA A 140 -3.83 48.42 12.52
CA ALA A 140 -4.96 47.60 12.99
C ALA A 140 -4.99 47.46 14.54
N PRO A 141 -6.18 47.52 15.18
CA PRO A 141 -6.30 47.56 16.64
C PRO A 141 -5.82 46.25 17.29
N THR A 142 -4.91 46.40 18.25
CA THR A 142 -4.24 45.34 19.03
C THR A 142 -5.21 44.61 19.98
N ALA A 143 -5.89 43.58 19.47
CA ALA A 143 -6.03 42.36 20.25
C ALA A 143 -4.63 41.72 20.34
N GLU A 144 -4.30 41.07 21.45
CA GLU A 144 -2.98 40.50 21.74
C GLU A 144 -2.31 39.91 20.49
N CYS A 145 -1.16 40.47 20.08
CA CYS A 145 -0.39 39.96 18.96
C CYS A 145 0.27 38.63 19.36
N ILE A 146 -0.49 37.54 19.21
CA ILE A 146 -0.05 36.17 19.48
C ILE A 146 0.90 35.75 18.34
N PRO A 147 2.10 35.23 18.66
CA PRO A 147 3.00 34.74 17.64
C PRO A 147 2.38 33.54 16.89
N PRO A 148 2.71 33.37 15.60
CA PRO A 148 2.16 32.28 14.80
C PRO A 148 2.61 30.90 15.34
N PRO A 149 1.82 29.83 15.15
CA PRO A 149 2.10 28.50 15.71
C PRO A 149 3.46 27.92 15.33
N TYR A 150 3.95 28.20 14.12
CA TYR A 150 5.28 27.74 13.69
C TYR A 150 6.41 28.31 14.56
N PHE A 151 6.22 29.50 15.15
CA PHE A 151 7.23 30.18 15.95
C PHE A 151 7.42 29.48 17.30
N SER A 152 6.33 29.02 17.92
CA SER A 152 6.41 28.18 19.12
C SER A 152 6.97 26.80 18.79
N ALA A 153 6.52 26.17 17.69
CA ALA A 153 6.97 24.83 17.29
C ALA A 153 8.48 24.78 17.00
N SER A 154 9.04 25.88 16.49
CA SER A 154 10.47 26.00 16.20
C SER A 154 11.36 25.76 17.43
N ARG A 155 10.88 26.13 18.63
CA ARG A 155 11.62 25.98 19.90
C ARG A 155 11.54 24.58 20.49
N GLU A 156 10.44 23.89 20.22
CA GLU A 156 10.23 22.52 20.72
C GLU A 156 11.11 21.50 19.98
N VAL A 157 11.60 21.85 18.80
CA VAL A 157 12.27 20.95 17.86
C VAL A 157 13.80 21.18 17.79
N GLU A 158 14.31 22.17 18.52
CA GLU A 158 15.75 22.52 18.55
C GLU A 158 16.64 21.31 18.83
N GLY A 159 17.67 21.12 17.99
CA GLY A 159 18.65 20.04 18.13
C GLY A 159 18.25 18.70 17.49
N THR A 160 17.13 18.62 16.78
CA THR A 160 16.79 17.45 15.95
C THR A 160 17.15 17.68 14.48
N SER A 161 17.49 16.61 13.76
CA SER A 161 17.65 16.71 12.30
C SER A 161 16.29 16.78 11.62
N PHE A 162 16.22 17.51 10.50
CA PHE A 162 15.00 17.65 9.69
C PHE A 162 14.34 16.29 9.42
N TRP A 163 15.13 15.32 8.95
CA TRP A 163 14.62 13.98 8.64
C TRP A 163 14.07 13.22 9.85
N LYS A 164 14.65 13.40 11.04
CA LYS A 164 14.17 12.80 12.29
C LYS A 164 12.89 13.46 12.78
N TRP A 165 12.70 14.76 12.51
CA TRP A 165 11.44 15.44 12.77
C TRP A 165 10.35 14.97 11.78
N VAL A 166 10.67 14.88 10.49
CA VAL A 166 9.76 14.38 9.45
C VAL A 166 9.30 12.96 9.73
N SER A 167 10.20 12.06 10.16
CA SER A 167 9.84 10.68 10.47
C SER A 167 8.90 10.55 11.67
N ARG A 168 8.87 11.53 12.58
CA ARG A 168 7.95 11.54 13.72
C ARG A 168 6.55 12.04 13.35
N LEU A 169 6.37 12.60 12.16
CA LEU A 169 5.06 13.02 11.69
C LEU A 169 4.25 11.78 11.32
N SER A 170 3.22 11.49 12.11
CA SER A 170 2.24 10.43 11.85
C SER A 170 1.60 10.48 10.46
N ARG A 171 1.62 11.66 9.82
CA ARG A 171 1.12 11.88 8.45
C ARG A 171 2.05 11.29 7.37
N VAL A 172 3.37 11.28 7.61
CA VAL A 172 4.36 10.75 6.65
C VAL A 172 4.43 9.22 6.76
N GLU A 173 4.21 8.69 7.96
CA GLU A 173 4.08 7.25 8.18
C GLU A 173 2.72 6.70 7.73
N ASN A 174 1.79 7.53 7.23
CA ASN A 174 0.48 7.06 6.80
C ASN A 174 0.57 6.31 5.47
N PRO A 175 0.36 4.99 5.44
CA PRO A 175 0.44 4.19 4.21
C PRO A 175 -0.68 4.51 3.22
N TYR A 176 -1.72 5.25 3.64
CA TYR A 176 -2.87 5.64 2.82
C TYR A 176 -2.76 7.06 2.26
N LEU A 177 -1.60 7.71 2.35
CA LEU A 177 -1.44 9.09 1.89
C LEU A 177 -1.76 9.25 0.39
N GLU A 178 -1.45 8.23 -0.42
CA GLU A 178 -1.78 8.18 -1.86
C GLU A 178 -3.31 8.16 -2.11
N GLU A 179 -4.06 7.41 -1.31
CA GLU A 179 -5.52 7.30 -1.39
C GLU A 179 -6.21 8.56 -0.86
N LEU A 180 -5.68 9.12 0.23
CA LEU A 180 -6.20 10.34 0.85
C LEU A 180 -6.00 11.58 -0.03
N LEU A 181 -4.83 11.71 -0.66
CA LEU A 181 -4.50 12.85 -1.51
C LEU A 181 -4.94 12.65 -2.97
N GLN A 182 -5.43 11.46 -3.32
CA GLN A 182 -5.79 11.06 -4.70
C GLN A 182 -4.69 11.40 -5.71
N MET A 183 -3.44 11.41 -5.25
CA MET A 183 -2.29 11.80 -6.05
C MET A 183 -1.37 10.60 -6.18
N PRO A 184 -1.13 10.10 -7.41
CA PRO A 184 -0.18 9.04 -7.63
C PRO A 184 1.22 9.57 -7.34
N ILE A 185 1.78 9.19 -6.18
CA ILE A 185 3.14 9.52 -5.76
C ILE A 185 4.16 8.91 -6.74
N ARG A 186 3.72 7.94 -7.56
CA ARG A 186 4.47 7.26 -8.61
C ARG A 186 4.18 7.75 -10.04
N SER A 187 3.57 8.93 -10.22
CA SER A 187 3.69 9.57 -11.53
C SER A 187 5.16 9.95 -11.74
N SER A 188 5.81 9.32 -12.73
CA SER A 188 7.10 9.71 -13.26
C SER A 188 6.98 11.06 -13.98
N HIS A 189 6.61 12.10 -13.25
CA HIS A 189 6.65 13.49 -13.70
C HIS A 189 7.80 14.25 -13.04
N THR A 190 8.61 13.58 -12.22
CA THR A 190 9.97 14.03 -11.94
C THR A 190 10.83 13.81 -13.18
N PHE A 191 11.11 14.89 -13.90
CA PHE A 191 12.06 14.98 -15.02
C PHE A 191 13.53 14.72 -14.62
N LEU A 192 13.76 14.07 -13.46
CA LEU A 192 15.08 13.76 -12.94
C LEU A 192 15.21 12.23 -12.91
N GLU A 193 15.74 11.68 -13.99
CA GLU A 193 16.27 10.32 -14.03
C GLU A 193 17.52 10.28 -13.13
N LEU A 194 17.35 9.82 -11.89
CA LEU A 194 18.48 9.61 -10.97
C LEU A 194 19.08 8.23 -11.25
N GLU A 195 20.16 8.20 -12.03
CA GLU A 195 21.00 7.02 -12.20
C GLU A 195 21.63 6.61 -10.86
N GLY A 196 21.56 5.33 -10.51
CA GLY A 196 22.28 4.76 -9.35
C GLY A 196 21.47 4.56 -8.08
N ILE A 197 20.16 4.77 -8.08
CA ILE A 197 19.30 4.19 -7.05
C ILE A 197 19.16 2.70 -7.42
N GLU A 198 19.78 1.83 -6.62
CA GLU A 198 19.44 0.41 -6.67
C GLU A 198 17.92 0.34 -6.51
N GLU A 199 17.21 -0.11 -7.55
CA GLU A 199 15.77 -0.38 -7.50
C GLU A 199 15.58 -1.48 -6.45
N ASP A 200 15.47 -1.07 -5.18
CA ASP A 200 15.21 -1.95 -4.06
C ASP A 200 14.03 -2.82 -4.46
N GLN A 201 14.29 -4.13 -4.42
CA GLN A 201 13.53 -5.17 -5.07
C GLN A 201 12.03 -4.88 -4.98
N VAL A 202 11.45 -4.59 -6.14
CA VAL A 202 10.11 -4.00 -6.35
C VAL A 202 8.99 -4.99 -6.01
N GLU A 203 8.95 -5.51 -4.78
CA GLU A 203 7.69 -5.98 -4.20
C GLU A 203 6.86 -4.72 -3.91
N THR A 204 6.04 -4.32 -4.89
CA THR A 204 5.07 -3.24 -4.67
C THR A 204 4.25 -3.52 -3.41
N ALA A 205 3.80 -2.49 -2.68
CA ALA A 205 3.00 -2.68 -1.47
C ALA A 205 1.81 -3.64 -1.67
N THR A 206 1.27 -3.68 -2.88
CA THR A 206 0.22 -4.63 -3.27
C THR A 206 0.67 -6.10 -3.23
N ILE A 207 1.89 -6.40 -3.67
CA ILE A 207 2.48 -7.76 -3.67
C ILE A 207 2.80 -8.18 -2.23
N LEU A 208 3.39 -7.29 -1.44
CA LEU A 208 3.65 -7.52 -0.01
C LEU A 208 2.37 -7.84 0.74
N ARG A 209 1.29 -7.07 0.51
CA ARG A 209 0.00 -7.30 1.16
C ARG A 209 -0.66 -8.60 0.71
N LYS A 210 -0.58 -8.95 -0.59
CA LYS A 210 -1.05 -10.26 -1.07
C LYS A 210 -0.30 -11.42 -0.40
N ARG A 211 1.02 -11.29 -0.26
CA ARG A 211 1.87 -12.28 0.43
C ARG A 211 1.50 -12.38 1.91
N GLN A 212 1.34 -11.25 2.61
CA GLN A 212 0.92 -11.21 4.00
C GLN A 212 -0.45 -11.84 4.21
N ASN A 213 -1.44 -11.51 3.37
CA ASN A 213 -2.78 -12.09 3.42
C ASN A 213 -2.74 -13.60 3.19
N ARG A 214 -1.93 -14.08 2.24
CA ARG A 214 -1.73 -15.50 1.99
C ARG A 214 -1.10 -16.19 3.21
N THR A 215 -0.04 -15.63 3.79
CA THR A 215 0.61 -16.18 4.99
C THR A 215 -0.35 -16.21 6.19
N MET A 216 -1.09 -15.13 6.41
CA MET A 216 -2.11 -15.03 7.46
C MET A 216 -3.21 -16.08 7.28
N ALA A 217 -3.70 -16.28 6.05
CA ALA A 217 -4.70 -17.31 5.76
C ALA A 217 -4.18 -18.71 6.11
N LEU A 218 -2.94 -19.04 5.73
CA LEU A 218 -2.32 -20.32 6.08
C LEU A 218 -2.16 -20.50 7.60
N GLU A 219 -1.81 -19.44 8.32
CA GLU A 219 -1.71 -19.47 9.79
C GLU A 219 -3.08 -19.75 10.44
N MET A 220 -4.15 -19.11 9.94
CA MET A 220 -5.52 -19.35 10.41
C MET A 220 -5.98 -20.78 10.11
N VAL A 221 -5.60 -21.36 8.96
CA VAL A 221 -5.84 -22.78 8.66
C VAL A 221 -5.11 -23.68 9.65
N ALA A 222 -3.84 -23.41 9.95
CA ALA A 222 -3.08 -24.19 10.92
C ALA A 222 -3.73 -24.15 12.32
N LYS A 223 -4.18 -22.96 12.76
CA LYS A 223 -4.94 -22.79 14.01
C LYS A 223 -6.26 -23.56 13.98
N GLY A 224 -7.00 -23.53 12.87
CA GLY A 224 -8.25 -24.29 12.69
C GLY A 224 -8.04 -25.79 12.80
N VAL A 225 -6.97 -26.32 12.19
CA VAL A 225 -6.61 -27.73 12.30
C VAL A 225 -6.18 -28.10 13.73
N GLN A 226 -5.45 -27.21 14.41
CA GLN A 226 -5.10 -27.43 15.81
C GLN A 226 -6.36 -27.47 16.70
N ALA A 227 -7.32 -26.58 16.48
CA ALA A 227 -8.58 -26.59 17.22
C ALA A 227 -9.39 -27.88 17.01
N LEU A 228 -9.33 -28.49 15.81
CA LEU A 228 -9.91 -29.82 15.58
C LEU A 228 -9.21 -30.91 16.39
N LYS A 229 -7.88 -30.86 16.48
CA LYS A 229 -7.09 -31.83 17.28
C LYS A 229 -7.35 -31.69 18.77
N ASP A 230 -7.53 -30.47 19.25
CA ASP A 230 -7.78 -30.16 20.66
C ASP A 230 -9.23 -30.50 21.08
N GLY A 231 -10.07 -30.99 20.16
CA GLY A 231 -11.41 -31.48 20.46
C GLY A 231 -12.51 -30.41 20.46
N PHE A 232 -12.22 -29.18 20.00
CA PHE A 232 -13.23 -28.12 19.88
C PHE A 232 -14.22 -28.36 18.72
N GLY A 233 -14.00 -29.40 17.90
CA GLY A 233 -14.89 -29.82 16.84
C GLY A 233 -15.17 -28.74 15.80
N LEU A 234 -16.34 -28.82 15.17
CA LEU A 234 -16.72 -27.95 14.05
C LEU A 234 -16.91 -26.48 14.49
N THR A 235 -17.41 -26.25 15.71
CA THR A 235 -17.74 -24.91 16.23
C THR A 235 -16.51 -24.05 16.46
N GLY A 236 -15.38 -24.66 16.84
CA GLY A 236 -14.10 -23.96 16.99
C GLY A 236 -13.34 -23.77 15.67
N ALA A 237 -13.37 -24.76 14.78
CA ALA A 237 -12.51 -24.80 13.60
C ALA A 237 -13.08 -24.03 12.39
N VAL A 238 -14.39 -24.14 12.12
CA VAL A 238 -15.01 -23.49 10.96
C VAL A 238 -14.86 -21.96 10.97
N PRO A 239 -15.01 -21.25 12.10
CA PRO A 239 -14.77 -19.82 12.15
C PRO A 239 -13.33 -19.43 11.77
N LEU A 240 -12.34 -20.27 12.09
CA LEU A 240 -10.94 -20.03 11.73
C LEU A 240 -10.71 -20.24 10.24
N PHE A 241 -11.34 -21.25 9.63
CA PHE A 241 -11.29 -21.45 8.18
C PHE A 241 -12.02 -20.34 7.42
N ASN A 242 -13.15 -19.86 7.93
CA ASN A 242 -13.86 -18.71 7.32
C ASN A 242 -12.98 -17.46 7.35
N LYS A 243 -12.33 -17.17 8.49
CA LYS A 243 -11.35 -16.07 8.58
C LYS A 243 -10.19 -16.21 7.60
N ALA A 244 -9.70 -17.43 7.37
CA ALA A 244 -8.67 -17.67 6.36
C ALA A 244 -9.15 -17.30 4.95
N LEU A 245 -10.40 -17.64 4.62
CA LEU A 245 -11.03 -17.30 3.34
C LEU A 245 -11.36 -15.80 3.21
N ASP A 246 -11.70 -15.13 4.32
CA ASP A 246 -11.89 -13.67 4.33
C ASP A 246 -10.57 -12.93 4.05
N CYS A 247 -9.45 -13.45 4.56
CA CYS A 247 -8.11 -12.90 4.29
C CYS A 247 -7.63 -13.22 2.87
N HIS A 248 -7.90 -14.43 2.38
CA HIS A 248 -7.49 -14.89 1.06
C HIS A 248 -8.56 -15.83 0.47
N ALA A 249 -9.43 -15.26 -0.37
CA ALA A 249 -10.59 -15.95 -0.94
C ALA A 249 -10.23 -17.21 -1.76
N GLU A 250 -9.03 -17.24 -2.35
CA GLU A 250 -8.55 -18.35 -3.18
C GLU A 250 -7.66 -19.34 -2.39
N CYS A 251 -7.82 -19.42 -1.07
CA CYS A 251 -6.98 -20.28 -0.22
C CYS A 251 -7.43 -21.75 -0.32
N VAL A 252 -6.75 -22.53 -1.16
CA VAL A 252 -7.04 -23.94 -1.40
C VAL A 252 -6.96 -24.75 -0.11
N GLU A 253 -5.96 -24.49 0.72
CA GLU A 253 -5.74 -25.18 1.99
C GLU A 253 -6.89 -24.97 2.98
N ALA A 254 -7.52 -23.78 2.96
CA ALA A 254 -8.67 -23.49 3.81
C ALA A 254 -9.91 -24.27 3.38
N PHE A 255 -10.19 -24.36 2.08
CA PHE A 255 -11.28 -25.19 1.55
C PHE A 255 -11.06 -26.67 1.86
N VAL A 256 -9.84 -27.19 1.68
CA VAL A 256 -9.53 -28.59 1.99
C VAL A 256 -9.69 -28.88 3.49
N ALA A 257 -9.17 -28.02 4.36
CA ALA A 257 -9.27 -28.20 5.80
C ALA A 257 -10.72 -28.12 6.30
N ARG A 258 -11.51 -27.18 5.76
CA ARG A 258 -12.93 -27.03 6.09
C ARG A 258 -13.76 -28.21 5.58
N GLY A 259 -13.52 -28.67 4.35
CA GLY A 259 -14.15 -29.86 3.79
C GLY A 259 -13.84 -31.13 4.58
N ALA A 260 -12.59 -31.33 5.00
CA ALA A 260 -12.21 -32.45 5.87
C ALA A 260 -12.90 -32.36 7.25
N ALA A 261 -13.03 -31.15 7.82
CA ALA A 261 -13.73 -30.94 9.08
C ALA A 261 -15.23 -31.28 8.97
N TYR A 262 -15.89 -30.88 7.88
CA TYR A 262 -17.28 -31.25 7.61
C TYR A 262 -17.46 -32.75 7.42
N ALA A 263 -16.55 -33.40 6.70
CA ALA A 263 -16.59 -34.86 6.50
C ALA A 263 -16.47 -35.63 7.82
N ASN A 264 -15.63 -35.17 8.75
CA ASN A 264 -15.52 -35.75 10.09
C ASN A 264 -16.77 -35.53 10.94
N ALA A 265 -17.56 -34.49 10.65
CA ALA A 265 -18.84 -34.19 11.30
C ALA A 265 -20.05 -34.81 10.57
N GLU A 266 -19.81 -35.77 9.66
CA GLU A 266 -20.81 -36.43 8.79
C GLU A 266 -21.62 -35.50 7.87
N LYS A 267 -21.19 -34.25 7.72
CA LYS A 267 -21.74 -33.25 6.79
C LYS A 267 -21.12 -33.42 5.40
N LEU A 268 -21.51 -34.50 4.74
CA LEU A 268 -20.84 -34.97 3.51
C LEU A 268 -21.10 -34.06 2.31
N GLU A 269 -22.31 -33.49 2.20
CA GLU A 269 -22.71 -32.61 1.11
C GLU A 269 -21.91 -31.29 1.15
N GLU A 270 -21.81 -30.64 2.31
CA GLU A 270 -21.01 -29.42 2.47
C GLU A 270 -19.51 -29.68 2.26
N ALA A 271 -19.03 -30.87 2.67
CA ALA A 271 -17.65 -31.28 2.44
C ALA A 271 -17.33 -31.42 0.95
N VAL A 272 -18.25 -31.99 0.17
CA VAL A 272 -18.11 -32.12 -1.30
C VAL A 272 -18.02 -30.74 -1.94
N GLU A 273 -18.89 -29.80 -1.58
CA GLU A 273 -18.90 -28.45 -2.17
C GLU A 273 -17.56 -27.73 -1.98
N ASP A 274 -16.99 -27.79 -0.77
CA ASP A 274 -15.71 -27.16 -0.47
C ASP A 274 -14.53 -27.84 -1.18
N LEU A 275 -14.53 -29.18 -1.24
CA LEU A 275 -13.45 -29.92 -1.90
C LEU A 275 -13.50 -29.77 -3.43
N GLU A 276 -14.69 -29.63 -4.01
CA GLU A 276 -14.83 -29.29 -5.43
C GLU A 276 -14.35 -27.87 -5.73
N LYS A 277 -14.67 -26.88 -4.87
CA LYS A 277 -14.10 -25.53 -4.98
C LYS A 277 -12.56 -25.54 -4.90
N ALA A 278 -12.00 -26.34 -4.00
CA ALA A 278 -10.55 -26.51 -3.88
C ALA A 278 -9.93 -27.06 -5.17
N LEU A 279 -10.55 -28.07 -5.80
CA LEU A 279 -10.08 -28.65 -7.06
C LEU A 279 -10.29 -27.73 -8.28
N ASN A 280 -11.32 -26.88 -8.25
CA ASN A 280 -11.54 -25.86 -9.28
C ASN A 280 -10.44 -24.79 -9.24
N LEU A 281 -10.00 -24.38 -8.05
CA LEU A 281 -8.88 -23.45 -7.86
C LEU A 281 -7.53 -24.11 -8.18
N ASN A 282 -7.32 -25.35 -7.73
CA ASN A 282 -6.11 -26.12 -7.98
C ASN A 282 -6.42 -27.58 -8.26
N LYS A 283 -6.45 -27.93 -9.55
CA LYS A 283 -6.70 -29.30 -10.03
C LYS A 283 -5.69 -30.33 -9.53
N ASN A 284 -4.49 -29.90 -9.14
CA ASN A 284 -3.40 -30.76 -8.67
C ASN A 284 -3.37 -30.90 -7.14
N ALA A 285 -4.39 -30.41 -6.43
CA ALA A 285 -4.51 -30.57 -4.98
C ALA A 285 -4.82 -32.03 -4.61
N LYS A 286 -3.77 -32.85 -4.47
CA LYS A 286 -3.88 -34.29 -4.13
C LYS A 286 -4.78 -34.54 -2.92
N ASN A 287 -4.59 -33.79 -1.84
CA ASN A 287 -5.38 -33.94 -0.61
C ASN A 287 -6.88 -33.69 -0.86
N ALA A 288 -7.22 -32.70 -1.68
CA ALA A 288 -8.62 -32.42 -2.03
C ALA A 288 -9.23 -33.60 -2.79
N SER A 289 -8.51 -34.12 -3.79
CA SER A 289 -8.96 -35.27 -4.58
C SER A 289 -9.12 -36.54 -3.75
N THR A 290 -8.21 -36.81 -2.80
CA THR A 290 -8.29 -38.00 -1.94
C THR A 290 -9.46 -37.92 -0.98
N TYR A 291 -9.66 -36.78 -0.31
CA TYR A 291 -10.80 -36.61 0.59
C TYR A 291 -12.13 -36.65 -0.16
N LEU A 292 -12.21 -36.00 -1.32
CA LEU A 292 -13.42 -36.00 -2.15
C LEU A 292 -13.77 -37.42 -2.59
N TYR A 293 -12.78 -38.20 -3.03
CA TYR A 293 -12.96 -39.60 -3.42
C TYR A 293 -13.53 -40.45 -2.27
N GLU A 294 -12.99 -40.32 -1.05
CA GLU A 294 -13.48 -41.06 0.12
C GLU A 294 -14.92 -40.68 0.49
N ILE A 295 -15.24 -39.39 0.43
CA ILE A 295 -16.60 -38.89 0.74
C ILE A 295 -17.60 -39.36 -0.31
N LEU A 296 -17.25 -39.29 -1.59
CA LEU A 296 -18.11 -39.75 -2.68
C LEU A 296 -18.37 -41.26 -2.61
N LEU A 297 -17.36 -42.08 -2.24
CA LEU A 297 -17.57 -43.50 -1.99
C LEU A 297 -18.54 -43.74 -0.83
N LYS A 298 -18.40 -43.00 0.29
CA LYS A 298 -19.33 -43.12 1.43
C LYS A 298 -20.76 -42.73 1.03
N LEU A 299 -20.93 -41.65 0.28
CA LEU A 299 -22.23 -41.23 -0.25
C LEU A 299 -22.83 -42.26 -1.21
N ALA A 300 -22.04 -42.80 -2.14
CA ALA A 300 -22.51 -43.83 -3.07
C ALA A 300 -22.96 -45.10 -2.35
N ASN A 301 -22.25 -45.51 -1.29
CA ASN A 301 -22.68 -46.62 -0.43
C ASN A 301 -24.02 -46.34 0.25
N ARG A 302 -24.21 -45.13 0.79
CA ARG A 302 -25.47 -44.71 1.43
C ARG A 302 -26.63 -44.72 0.43
N LEU A 303 -26.44 -44.12 -0.74
CA LEU A 303 -27.44 -44.07 -1.82
C LEU A 303 -27.80 -45.47 -2.34
N LYS A 304 -26.83 -46.39 -2.40
CA LYS A 304 -27.08 -47.80 -2.75
C LYS A 304 -27.99 -48.49 -1.73
N VAL A 305 -27.84 -48.21 -0.44
CA VAL A 305 -28.73 -48.75 0.61
C VAL A 305 -30.12 -48.12 0.52
N GLU A 306 -30.21 -46.83 0.17
CA GLU A 306 -31.47 -46.11 -0.01
C GLU A 306 -32.21 -46.48 -1.31
N GLY A 307 -31.56 -47.16 -2.24
CA GLY A 307 -32.14 -47.63 -3.50
C GLY A 307 -32.10 -46.62 -4.65
N LEU A 308 -31.43 -45.47 -4.45
CA LEU A 308 -31.24 -44.43 -5.48
C LEU A 308 -30.03 -44.76 -6.36
N GLN A 309 -30.21 -45.73 -7.28
CA GLN A 309 -29.11 -46.23 -8.11
C GLN A 309 -28.53 -45.16 -9.06
N ASP A 310 -29.36 -44.32 -9.67
CA ASP A 310 -28.90 -43.33 -10.67
C ASP A 310 -27.96 -42.29 -10.06
N GLU A 311 -28.29 -41.78 -8.86
CA GLU A 311 -27.43 -40.84 -8.14
C GLU A 311 -26.13 -41.51 -7.66
N ALA A 312 -26.21 -42.77 -7.21
CA ALA A 312 -25.04 -43.53 -6.82
C ALA A 312 -24.07 -43.73 -8.00
N VAL A 313 -24.60 -44.03 -9.20
CA VAL A 313 -23.81 -44.13 -10.43
C VAL A 313 -23.13 -42.79 -10.73
N ALA A 314 -23.83 -41.66 -10.64
CA ALA A 314 -23.23 -40.34 -10.89
C ALA A 314 -22.06 -40.04 -9.94
N LYS A 315 -22.21 -40.33 -8.63
CA LYS A 315 -21.14 -40.14 -7.64
C LYS A 315 -19.95 -41.07 -7.90
N LEU A 316 -20.18 -42.32 -8.29
CA LEU A 316 -19.12 -43.28 -8.61
C LEU A 316 -18.40 -42.94 -9.92
N THR A 317 -19.11 -42.41 -10.91
CA THR A 317 -18.51 -41.93 -12.17
C THR A 317 -17.53 -40.80 -11.86
N ARG A 318 -17.93 -39.87 -10.98
CA ARG A 318 -17.05 -38.81 -10.50
C ARG A 318 -15.82 -39.34 -9.74
N CYS A 319 -15.95 -40.44 -8.99
CA CYS A 319 -14.81 -41.10 -8.36
C CYS A 319 -13.78 -41.60 -9.38
N ILE A 320 -14.23 -42.17 -10.51
CA ILE A 320 -13.35 -42.64 -11.59
C ILE A 320 -12.62 -41.46 -12.25
N ASP A 321 -13.30 -40.34 -12.47
CA ASP A 321 -12.68 -39.13 -13.01
C ASP A 321 -11.53 -38.61 -12.13
N LEU A 322 -11.68 -38.72 -10.82
CA LEU A 322 -10.66 -38.30 -9.84
C LEU A 322 -9.51 -39.30 -9.76
N ASN A 323 -9.81 -40.60 -9.78
CA ASN A 323 -8.83 -41.66 -9.73
C ASN A 323 -9.27 -42.88 -10.55
N SER A 324 -8.76 -42.97 -11.78
CA SER A 324 -9.11 -44.03 -12.72
C SER A 324 -8.61 -45.43 -12.30
N GLU A 325 -7.62 -45.51 -11.41
CA GLU A 325 -6.91 -46.75 -11.06
C GLU A 325 -7.54 -47.52 -9.89
N ASP A 326 -8.45 -46.91 -9.10
CA ASP A 326 -8.99 -47.56 -7.91
C ASP A 326 -10.10 -48.58 -8.26
N LYS A 327 -9.82 -49.85 -7.98
CA LYS A 327 -10.72 -51.00 -8.22
C LYS A 327 -12.03 -50.91 -7.44
N ARG A 328 -12.09 -50.17 -6.32
CA ARG A 328 -13.29 -50.07 -5.47
C ARG A 328 -14.46 -49.42 -6.20
N ALA A 329 -14.22 -48.28 -6.86
CA ALA A 329 -15.26 -47.57 -7.59
C ALA A 329 -15.79 -48.39 -8.78
N HIS A 330 -14.89 -49.04 -9.52
CA HIS A 330 -15.24 -49.93 -10.64
C HIS A 330 -16.09 -51.12 -10.19
N SER A 331 -15.68 -51.83 -9.14
CA SER A 331 -16.45 -52.96 -8.59
C SER A 331 -17.84 -52.55 -8.10
N MET A 332 -17.95 -51.34 -7.51
CA MET A 332 -19.22 -50.80 -7.05
C MET A 332 -20.16 -50.47 -8.22
N LEU A 333 -19.64 -49.93 -9.33
CA LEU A 333 -20.40 -49.67 -10.56
C LEU A 333 -20.84 -50.96 -11.27
N GLU A 334 -19.95 -51.95 -11.35
CA GLU A 334 -20.29 -53.28 -11.88
C GLU A 334 -21.42 -53.93 -11.08
N SER A 335 -21.41 -53.79 -9.75
CA SER A 335 -22.49 -54.29 -8.88
C SER A 335 -23.84 -53.60 -9.10
N LEU A 336 -23.85 -52.41 -9.72
CA LEU A 336 -25.05 -51.66 -10.08
C LEU A 336 -25.48 -51.93 -11.54
N GLY A 337 -24.81 -52.83 -12.26
CA GLY A 337 -25.17 -53.22 -13.62
C GLY A 337 -24.67 -52.27 -14.71
N VAL A 338 -23.85 -51.28 -14.37
CA VAL A 338 -23.21 -50.37 -15.34
C VAL A 338 -21.91 -51.01 -15.81
N LYS A 339 -21.86 -51.46 -17.07
CA LYS A 339 -20.62 -51.92 -17.70
C LYS A 339 -19.68 -50.73 -17.86
N THR A 340 -18.66 -50.65 -17.02
CA THR A 340 -17.54 -49.72 -17.22
C THR A 340 -16.74 -50.20 -18.42
N TRP A 341 -16.32 -49.25 -19.28
CA TRP A 341 -15.51 -49.53 -20.46
C TRP A 341 -14.09 -49.94 -20.01
N SER A 342 -13.90 -51.19 -19.63
CA SER A 342 -12.58 -51.73 -19.26
C SER A 342 -12.09 -52.89 -20.14
N ASN A 343 -12.87 -53.37 -21.10
CA ASN A 343 -12.36 -54.25 -22.16
C ASN A 343 -11.87 -53.42 -23.34
N ARG A 344 -10.55 -53.20 -23.35
CA ARG A 344 -9.79 -52.67 -24.49
C ARG A 344 -9.32 -53.79 -25.43
N ASP A 345 -10.05 -54.91 -25.50
CA ASP A 345 -9.70 -56.08 -26.32
C ASP A 345 -10.53 -56.25 -27.60
N ASP A 346 -11.56 -55.44 -27.84
CA ASP A 346 -12.26 -55.40 -29.13
C ASP A 346 -11.95 -54.09 -29.86
N ARG A 347 -10.71 -53.94 -30.35
CA ARG A 347 -10.50 -53.10 -31.55
C ARG A 347 -10.75 -53.95 -32.76
N ASP A 348 -12.01 -53.89 -33.16
CA ASP A 348 -12.43 -54.17 -34.51
C ASP A 348 -11.47 -53.54 -35.53
N SER A 349 -11.11 -54.38 -36.48
CA SER A 349 -10.32 -54.06 -37.66
C SER A 349 -10.82 -52.81 -38.40
N SER A 350 -9.87 -52.06 -38.97
CA SER A 350 -10.08 -51.02 -40.00
C SER A 350 -10.26 -49.58 -39.52
N VAL A 351 -9.19 -48.99 -38.99
CA VAL A 351 -8.86 -47.60 -39.33
C VAL A 351 -7.41 -47.58 -39.76
N GLU A 352 -7.18 -47.48 -41.07
CA GLU A 352 -5.86 -47.27 -41.66
C GLU A 352 -5.27 -45.96 -41.13
N ILE A 353 -4.23 -46.07 -40.31
CA ILE A 353 -3.33 -44.96 -40.05
C ILE A 353 -2.43 -44.89 -41.28
N VAL A 354 -2.71 -43.92 -42.17
CA VAL A 354 -1.76 -43.50 -43.19
C VAL A 354 -0.58 -42.83 -42.48
N ILE A 355 0.46 -43.61 -42.27
CA ILE A 355 1.78 -43.13 -41.85
C ILE A 355 2.40 -42.45 -43.08
N GLY A 356 2.33 -41.12 -43.11
CA GLY A 356 3.13 -40.31 -44.02
C GLY A 356 4.49 -40.00 -43.40
N GLU A 357 5.47 -40.86 -43.63
CA GLU A 357 6.88 -40.52 -43.47
C GLU A 357 7.34 -39.65 -44.66
N ASN A 358 7.75 -38.41 -44.38
CA ASN A 358 9.02 -37.80 -44.83
C ASN A 358 8.99 -36.28 -44.55
N THR A 359 9.77 -35.82 -43.57
CA THR A 359 11.14 -35.31 -43.74
C THR A 359 11.26 -34.14 -44.72
N HIS A 360 11.27 -32.91 -44.17
CA HIS A 360 12.25 -31.90 -44.56
C HIS A 360 12.55 -30.98 -43.37
N ALA A 361 13.72 -31.22 -42.78
CA ALA A 361 14.40 -30.27 -41.94
C ALA A 361 14.87 -29.09 -42.80
N SER A 362 14.37 -27.88 -42.51
CA SER A 362 15.03 -26.63 -42.91
C SER A 362 15.56 -25.94 -41.67
N ASN A 363 16.86 -26.10 -41.50
CA ASN A 363 17.70 -25.50 -40.48
C ASN A 363 17.84 -23.99 -40.74
N GLY A 364 16.97 -23.18 -40.17
CA GLY A 364 17.02 -21.72 -40.22
C GLY A 364 17.86 -21.15 -39.09
N LYS A 365 19.17 -21.05 -39.28
CA LYS A 365 20.09 -20.32 -38.39
C LYS A 365 19.79 -18.81 -38.43
N ASN A 366 18.92 -18.32 -37.55
CA ASN A 366 18.87 -16.89 -37.24
C ASN A 366 19.85 -16.58 -36.10
N LYS A 367 21.12 -16.31 -36.47
CA LYS A 367 22.05 -15.57 -35.60
C LYS A 367 21.52 -14.14 -35.51
N ARG A 368 20.73 -13.83 -34.48
CA ARG A 368 20.59 -12.45 -34.00
C ARG A 368 21.87 -12.11 -33.24
N THR A 369 22.59 -11.13 -33.76
CA THR A 369 23.70 -10.46 -33.08
C THR A 369 23.18 -9.85 -31.79
N LEU A 370 23.70 -10.31 -30.65
CA LEU A 370 23.44 -9.71 -29.34
C LEU A 370 23.94 -8.27 -29.33
N SER A 371 23.03 -7.31 -29.17
CA SER A 371 23.36 -5.97 -28.69
C SER A 371 23.63 -6.03 -27.19
N ARG A 372 24.63 -5.25 -26.77
CA ARG A 372 25.25 -5.24 -25.42
C ARG A 372 24.33 -4.72 -24.30
N ASP A 373 23.04 -4.53 -24.58
CA ASP A 373 22.07 -3.91 -23.66
C ASP A 373 21.02 -4.90 -23.12
N GLU A 374 21.02 -6.18 -23.55
CA GLU A 374 20.05 -7.21 -23.10
C GLU A 374 20.59 -8.17 -22.00
N GLU A 375 21.87 -8.06 -21.63
CA GLU A 375 22.47 -8.90 -20.57
C GLU A 375 21.85 -8.74 -19.17
N PRO A 376 21.49 -7.53 -18.68
CA PRO A 376 20.95 -7.41 -17.32
C PRO A 376 19.56 -8.04 -17.18
N ASP A 377 18.72 -7.97 -18.22
CA ASP A 377 17.38 -8.56 -18.24
C ASP A 377 17.41 -10.08 -18.30
N LEU A 378 18.37 -10.67 -19.02
CA LEU A 378 18.54 -12.12 -19.08
C LEU A 378 19.03 -12.67 -17.74
N GLN A 379 19.92 -11.95 -17.05
CA GLN A 379 20.38 -12.31 -15.70
C GLN A 379 19.25 -12.18 -14.66
N LYS A 380 18.40 -11.15 -14.76
CA LYS A 380 17.22 -10.95 -13.90
C LYS A 380 16.21 -12.10 -14.06
N ARG A 381 15.96 -12.55 -15.29
CA ARG A 381 15.11 -13.72 -15.58
C ARG A 381 15.68 -15.00 -14.99
N ARG A 382 16.98 -15.26 -15.17
CA ARG A 382 17.66 -16.43 -14.59
C ARG A 382 17.63 -16.42 -13.06
N LYS A 383 17.85 -15.27 -12.40
CA LYS A 383 17.73 -15.15 -10.95
C LYS A 383 16.31 -15.41 -10.46
N ASN A 384 15.29 -14.88 -11.14
CA ASN A 384 13.89 -15.14 -10.79
C ASN A 384 13.49 -16.60 -10.99
N GLU A 385 14.05 -17.28 -11.99
CA GLU A 385 13.86 -18.72 -12.19
C GLU A 385 14.52 -19.54 -11.08
N LEU A 386 15.76 -19.21 -10.71
CA LEU A 386 16.46 -19.84 -9.58
C LEU A 386 15.72 -19.65 -8.26
N MET A 387 15.24 -18.44 -7.96
CA MET A 387 14.43 -18.16 -6.77
C MET A 387 13.13 -18.96 -6.74
N LYS A 388 12.46 -19.11 -7.89
CA LYS A 388 11.26 -19.97 -8.01
C LYS A 388 11.59 -21.45 -7.82
N GLU A 389 12.77 -21.90 -8.25
CA GLU A 389 13.23 -23.27 -8.03
C GLU A 389 13.59 -23.53 -6.57
N GLU A 390 14.22 -22.57 -5.90
CA GLU A 390 14.50 -22.60 -4.46
C GLU A 390 13.22 -22.61 -3.63
N GLU A 391 12.22 -21.78 -3.96
CA GLU A 391 10.91 -21.83 -3.30
C GLU A 391 10.20 -23.17 -3.52
N LYS A 392 10.26 -23.74 -4.74
CA LYS A 392 9.73 -25.08 -5.01
C LYS A 392 10.48 -26.17 -4.25
N ARG A 393 11.77 -25.98 -3.97
CA ARG A 393 12.59 -26.91 -3.20
C ARG A 393 12.24 -26.82 -1.71
N ALA A 394 12.16 -25.62 -1.16
CA ALA A 394 11.73 -25.39 0.22
C ALA A 394 10.31 -25.90 0.48
N ASN A 395 9.38 -25.71 -0.48
CA ASN A 395 8.03 -26.26 -0.38
C ASN A 395 8.02 -27.80 -0.44
N ARG A 396 8.90 -28.42 -1.22
CA ARG A 396 9.05 -29.89 -1.26
C ARG A 396 9.65 -30.45 0.03
N GLU A 397 10.63 -29.77 0.61
CA GLU A 397 11.22 -30.15 1.90
C GLU A 397 10.20 -30.07 3.04
N LYS A 398 9.42 -28.99 3.09
CA LYS A 398 8.29 -28.88 4.05
C LYS A 398 7.26 -29.99 3.84
N LEU A 399 6.96 -30.35 2.59
CA LEU A 399 6.03 -31.44 2.29
C LEU A 399 6.55 -32.79 2.78
N LEU A 400 7.86 -33.07 2.63
CA LEU A 400 8.51 -34.27 3.16
C LEU A 400 8.53 -34.31 4.70
N GLU A 401 8.70 -33.16 5.36
CA GLU A 401 8.55 -33.06 6.82
C GLU A 401 7.12 -33.37 7.26
N PHE A 402 6.12 -32.86 6.55
CA PHE A 402 4.71 -33.19 6.79
C PHE A 402 4.43 -34.69 6.58
N GLU A 403 4.97 -35.30 5.52
CA GLU A 403 4.82 -36.74 5.26
C GLU A 403 5.47 -37.59 6.37
N ARG A 404 6.66 -37.20 6.88
CA ARG A 404 7.30 -37.86 8.03
C ARG A 404 6.48 -37.74 9.31
N LEU A 405 5.89 -36.56 9.55
CA LEU A 405 4.99 -36.35 10.68
C LEU A 405 3.73 -37.22 10.57
N ILE A 406 3.15 -37.33 9.38
CA ILE A 406 1.98 -38.18 9.12
C ILE A 406 2.32 -39.67 9.26
N ALA A 407 3.50 -40.10 8.83
CA ALA A 407 3.99 -41.46 9.03
C ALA A 407 4.18 -41.80 10.52
N ALA A 408 4.68 -40.84 11.33
CA ALA A 408 4.77 -40.99 12.78
C ALA A 408 3.39 -41.12 13.45
N MET A 409 2.37 -40.43 12.93
CA MET A 409 0.98 -40.57 13.40
C MET A 409 0.31 -41.92 13.02
N LYS A 410 0.83 -42.64 12.02
CA LYS A 410 0.32 -43.97 11.63
C LYS A 410 0.96 -45.14 12.40
N GLY A 411 2.01 -44.87 13.18
CA GLY A 411 2.77 -45.88 13.93
C GLY A 411 2.49 -45.94 15.44
N GLN A 412 1.41 -45.31 15.91
CA GLN A 412 0.95 -45.34 17.31
C GLN A 412 -0.43 -45.94 17.44
#